data_AF-A0A9E8D6T9-F1
#
_entry.id   AF-A0A9E8D6T9-F1
#
_cell.length_a   1.000
_cell.length_b   1.000
_cell.length_c   1.000
_cell.angle_alpha   90.00
_cell.angle_beta   90.00
_cell.angle_gamma   90.00
#
_symmetry.space_group_name_H-M   'P 1'
#
loop_
_entity.id
_entity.type
_entity.pdbx_description
1 polymer ?
#
loop_
_entity_poly.entity_id
_entity_poly.type
_entity_poly.pdbx_seq_one_letter_code
_entity_poly.pdbx_strand_id
1 'polypeptide(L)'
;MNAPQIIDKQLIAHDFRVAMHDKLEPEHIEGVAEALVSSTKSYPATGSVASLIFYLKFQVNITDGKSFNGDAGGASSPGGGALFGDVYTDDLDRLYRDTVSFEFQGTPVYLSILFFDSHSNLLGHFQSGAVSTVIGVGGGKGSWD
;
A
#
# COMPACT_ATOMS: atom_id res chain seq x y z
N MET A 1 -18.78 16.19 7.25
CA MET A 1 -18.06 15.72 6.05
C MET A 1 -16.65 16.28 6.17
N ASN A 2 -15.66 15.44 6.46
CA ASN A 2 -14.26 15.87 6.50
C ASN A 2 -13.76 15.94 5.05
N ALA A 3 -13.05 17.01 4.69
CA ALA A 3 -12.40 17.11 3.38
C ALA A 3 -11.45 15.91 3.18
N PRO A 4 -11.32 15.36 1.97
CA PRO A 4 -10.34 14.32 1.70
C PRO A 4 -8.95 14.86 2.03
N GLN A 5 -8.24 14.18 2.93
CA GLN A 5 -6.87 14.51 3.25
C GLN A 5 -6.02 14.16 2.01
N ILE A 6 -5.45 15.17 1.37
CA ILE A 6 -4.52 14.96 0.25
C ILE A 6 -3.23 14.43 0.86
N ILE A 7 -2.95 13.15 0.64
CA ILE A 7 -1.68 12.53 0.99
C ILE A 7 -0.75 12.72 -0.19
N ASP A 8 0.41 13.31 0.09
CA ASP A 8 1.42 13.58 -0.92
C ASP A 8 2.18 12.29 -1.27
N LYS A 9 2.12 11.90 -2.54
CA LYS A 9 2.86 10.75 -3.08
C LYS A 9 4.36 10.89 -2.89
N GLN A 10 4.88 12.12 -2.85
CA GLN A 10 6.29 12.37 -2.54
C GLN A 10 6.66 11.92 -1.13
N LEU A 11 5.75 12.07 -0.17
CA LEU A 11 5.97 11.62 1.21
C LEU A 11 6.02 10.09 1.27
N ILE A 12 5.08 9.39 0.62
CA ILE A 12 5.06 7.93 0.58
C ILE A 12 6.33 7.40 -0.10
N ALA A 13 6.70 7.99 -1.25
CA ALA A 13 7.91 7.63 -1.97
C ALA A 13 9.18 7.89 -1.14
N HIS A 14 9.27 9.01 -0.42
CA HIS A 14 10.35 9.28 0.53
C HIS A 14 10.42 8.21 1.62
N ASP A 15 9.30 7.90 2.26
CA ASP A 15 9.27 6.94 3.36
C ASP A 15 9.61 5.53 2.87
N PHE A 16 9.26 5.19 1.62
CA PHE A 16 9.64 3.94 0.99
C PHE A 16 11.16 3.85 0.81
N ARG A 17 11.78 4.93 0.31
CA ARG A 17 13.25 5.02 0.19
C ARG A 17 13.93 4.78 1.54
N VAL A 18 13.46 5.46 2.58
CA VAL A 18 14.00 5.31 3.94
C VAL A 18 13.81 3.89 4.45
N ALA A 19 12.63 3.32 4.27
CA ALA A 19 12.31 1.98 4.75
C ALA A 19 13.11 0.87 4.06
N MET A 20 13.45 1.06 2.78
CA MET A 20 14.17 0.08 1.95
C MET A 20 15.68 0.35 1.85
N HIS A 21 16.18 1.44 2.43
CA HIS A 21 17.60 1.73 2.52
C HIS A 21 18.37 0.53 3.11
N ASP A 22 19.47 0.16 2.47
CA ASP A 22 20.30 -1.04 2.77
C ASP A 22 19.58 -2.40 2.67
N LYS A 23 18.31 -2.44 2.23
CA LYS A 23 17.54 -3.68 2.04
C LYS A 23 17.35 -4.06 0.57
N LEU A 24 17.36 -3.06 -0.32
CA LEU A 24 17.19 -3.22 -1.76
C LEU A 24 18.25 -2.41 -2.51
N GLU A 25 18.50 -2.80 -3.76
CA GLU A 25 19.39 -2.05 -4.65
C GLU A 25 18.85 -0.63 -4.90
N PRO A 26 19.69 0.42 -4.88
CA PRO A 26 19.25 1.81 -5.05
C PRO A 26 18.44 2.05 -6.32
N GLU A 27 18.84 1.44 -7.44
CA GLU A 27 18.13 1.56 -8.72
C GLU A 27 16.69 1.03 -8.64
N HIS A 28 16.48 -0.05 -7.89
CA HIS A 28 15.16 -0.62 -7.69
C HIS A 28 14.30 0.26 -6.78
N ILE A 29 14.91 0.83 -5.73
CA ILE A 29 14.24 1.77 -4.83
C ILE A 29 13.74 3.00 -5.60
N GLU A 30 14.60 3.59 -6.44
CA GLU A 30 14.22 4.76 -7.23
C GLU A 30 13.18 4.43 -8.29
N GLY A 31 13.26 3.27 -8.96
CA GLY A 31 12.25 2.84 -9.92
C GLY A 31 10.85 2.73 -9.30
N VAL A 32 10.75 2.22 -8.07
CA VAL A 32 9.47 2.17 -7.33
C VAL A 32 9.00 3.58 -6.94
N ALA A 33 9.89 4.42 -6.42
CA ALA A 33 9.56 5.77 -6.01
C ALA A 33 9.08 6.65 -7.17
N GLU A 34 9.71 6.53 -8.34
CA GLU A 34 9.30 7.20 -9.58
C GLU A 34 7.91 6.72 -10.03
N ALA A 35 7.68 5.40 -10.09
CA ALA A 35 6.39 4.82 -10.46
C ALA A 35 5.25 5.24 -9.52
N LEU A 36 5.55 5.36 -8.22
CA LEU A 36 4.59 5.81 -7.22
C LEU A 36 4.12 7.23 -7.52
N VAL A 37 5.06 8.15 -7.71
CA VAL A 37 4.81 9.57 -8.00
C VAL A 37 4.17 9.77 -9.37
N SER A 38 4.53 8.97 -10.39
CA SER A 38 4.06 9.14 -11.76
C SER A 38 2.64 8.63 -11.99
N SER A 39 2.15 7.72 -11.14
CA SER A 39 0.79 7.17 -11.27
C SER A 39 -0.27 8.28 -11.29
N THR A 40 -1.18 8.27 -12.25
CA THR A 40 -2.15 9.36 -12.42
C THR A 40 -3.59 8.96 -12.19
N LYS A 41 -4.00 7.75 -12.63
CA LYS A 41 -5.38 7.30 -12.44
C LYS A 41 -5.60 6.84 -11.01
N SER A 42 -6.76 7.18 -10.47
CA SER A 42 -7.19 6.81 -9.13
C SER A 42 -8.53 6.10 -9.17
N TYR A 43 -8.70 5.13 -8.27
CA TYR A 43 -9.89 4.31 -8.14
C TYR A 43 -10.35 4.35 -6.68
N PRO A 44 -11.56 4.86 -6.38
CA PRO A 44 -12.08 4.92 -5.01
C PRO A 44 -12.11 3.54 -4.37
N ALA A 45 -11.58 3.43 -3.15
CA ALA A 45 -11.46 2.17 -2.46
C ALA A 45 -11.69 2.28 -0.95
N THR A 46 -12.11 1.16 -0.37
CA THR A 46 -12.11 0.97 1.08
C THR A 46 -11.10 -0.08 1.45
N GLY A 47 -10.66 -0.12 2.70
CA GLY A 47 -9.78 -1.18 3.17
C GLY A 47 -10.05 -1.54 4.61
N SER A 48 -9.36 -2.58 5.06
CA SER A 48 -9.28 -2.90 6.46
C SER A 48 -7.92 -3.51 6.79
N VAL A 49 -7.51 -3.35 8.04
CA VAL A 49 -6.32 -4.00 8.59
C VAL A 49 -6.66 -4.61 9.94
N ALA A 50 -6.11 -5.80 10.19
CA ALA A 50 -6.02 -6.39 11.52
C ALA A 50 -4.55 -6.77 11.78
N SER A 51 -3.98 -6.29 12.88
CA SER A 51 -2.60 -6.55 13.31
C SER A 51 -2.56 -7.26 14.66
N LEU A 52 -1.87 -8.38 14.68
CA LEU A 52 -1.43 -9.13 15.85
C LEU A 52 0.08 -8.91 16.09
N ILE A 53 0.54 -7.65 15.94
CA ILE A 53 1.93 -7.19 16.06
C ILE A 53 2.82 -7.68 14.91
N PHE A 54 3.03 -9.00 14.84
CA PHE A 54 3.92 -9.64 13.85
C PHE A 54 3.19 -10.23 12.65
N TYR A 55 1.87 -10.41 12.75
CA TYR A 55 1.02 -10.88 11.66
C TYR A 55 -0.07 -9.87 11.39
N LEU A 56 -0.22 -9.50 10.12
CA LEU A 56 -1.20 -8.54 9.67
C LEU A 56 -2.02 -9.13 8.55
N LYS A 57 -3.32 -8.83 8.54
CA LYS A 57 -4.20 -9.10 7.42
C LYS A 57 -4.71 -7.78 6.87
N PHE A 58 -4.56 -7.59 5.57
CA PHE A 58 -5.03 -6.43 4.83
C PHE A 58 -6.09 -6.85 3.82
N GLN A 59 -7.08 -5.99 3.66
CA GLN A 59 -8.02 -6.05 2.55
C GLN A 59 -8.14 -4.66 1.93
N VAL A 60 -8.21 -4.59 0.59
CA VAL A 60 -8.52 -3.35 -0.15
C VAL A 60 -9.58 -3.69 -1.19
N ASN A 61 -10.68 -2.95 -1.21
CA ASN A 61 -11.82 -3.17 -2.09
C ASN A 61 -11.96 -1.94 -2.99
N ILE A 62 -11.68 -2.09 -4.29
CA ILE A 62 -11.96 -1.04 -5.27
C ILE A 62 -13.46 -1.00 -5.52
N THR A 63 -14.04 0.21 -5.51
CA THR A 63 -15.47 0.43 -5.78
C THR A 63 -15.80 -0.08 -7.17
N ASP A 64 -16.80 -0.95 -7.29
CA ASP A 64 -17.21 -1.63 -8.53
C ASP A 64 -16.08 -2.45 -9.20
N GLY A 65 -15.04 -2.81 -8.45
CA GLY A 65 -13.88 -3.56 -8.91
C GLY A 65 -13.55 -4.79 -8.04
N LYS A 66 -12.30 -5.25 -8.10
CA LYS A 66 -11.81 -6.40 -7.34
C LYS A 66 -11.40 -6.05 -5.91
N SER A 67 -11.26 -7.10 -5.11
CA SER A 67 -10.78 -7.05 -3.73
C SER A 67 -9.39 -7.66 -3.61
N PHE A 68 -8.43 -6.89 -3.12
CA PHE A 68 -7.14 -7.39 -2.67
C PHE A 68 -7.25 -8.04 -1.30
N ASN A 69 -6.64 -9.20 -1.12
CA ASN A 69 -6.45 -9.84 0.19
C ASN A 69 -4.97 -10.15 0.40
N GLY A 70 -4.40 -9.64 1.49
CA GLY A 70 -2.97 -9.77 1.78
C GLY A 70 -2.69 -10.22 3.21
N ASP A 71 -1.72 -11.13 3.36
CA ASP A 71 -1.17 -11.55 4.64
C ASP A 71 0.28 -11.06 4.73
N ALA A 72 0.57 -10.27 5.77
CA ALA A 72 1.87 -9.64 5.98
C ALA A 72 2.53 -10.04 7.30
N GLY A 73 3.86 -10.03 7.27
CA GLY A 73 4.69 -9.93 8.46
C GLY A 73 5.29 -8.53 8.57
N GLY A 74 5.57 -8.09 9.78
CA GLY A 74 6.19 -6.78 10.01
C GLY A 74 6.29 -6.44 11.48
N ALA A 75 7.02 -5.38 11.80
CA ALA A 75 6.99 -4.80 13.13
C ALA A 75 5.89 -3.73 13.14
N SER A 76 4.78 -4.00 13.81
CA SER A 76 3.67 -3.06 13.91
C SER A 76 3.03 -3.03 15.30
N SER A 77 2.31 -1.96 15.62
CA SER A 77 1.42 -1.92 16.78
C SER A 77 0.20 -2.84 16.57
N PRO A 78 -0.32 -3.47 17.65
CA PRO A 78 -1.54 -4.25 17.57
C PRO A 78 -2.77 -3.35 17.31
N GLY A 79 -3.78 -3.93 16.65
CA GLY A 79 -5.09 -3.29 16.48
C GLY A 79 -5.63 -3.45 15.07
N GLY A 80 -6.55 -2.58 14.68
CA GLY A 80 -7.20 -2.69 13.37
C GLY A 80 -8.18 -1.57 13.13
N GLY A 81 -8.64 -1.45 11.89
CA GLY A 81 -9.54 -0.38 11.50
C GLY A 81 -9.99 -0.49 10.05
N ALA A 82 -11.09 0.20 9.76
CA ALA A 82 -11.51 0.46 8.39
C ALA A 82 -10.70 1.62 7.81
N LEU A 83 -10.41 1.54 6.52
CA LEU A 83 -9.60 2.49 5.77
C LEU A 83 -10.45 3.03 4.61
N PHE A 84 -10.28 4.31 4.30
CA PHE A 84 -10.99 4.98 3.20
C PHE A 84 -9.95 5.76 2.39
N GLY A 85 -9.92 5.53 1.09
CA GLY A 85 -8.92 6.12 0.23
C GLY A 85 -9.08 5.73 -1.22
N ASP A 86 -7.96 5.69 -1.94
CA ASP A 86 -7.93 5.39 -3.36
C ASP A 86 -6.78 4.44 -3.68
N VAL A 87 -6.99 3.60 -4.70
CA VAL A 87 -5.92 2.86 -5.37
C VAL A 87 -5.47 3.65 -6.59
N TYR A 88 -4.16 3.88 -6.72
CA TYR A 88 -3.55 4.55 -7.84
C TYR A 88 -2.78 3.55 -8.70
N THR A 89 -3.13 3.48 -9.97
CA THR A 89 -2.44 2.65 -10.98
C THR A 89 -2.83 3.13 -12.37
N ASP A 90 -1.91 3.16 -13.33
CA ASP A 90 -2.25 3.50 -14.72
C ASP A 90 -2.72 2.29 -15.53
N ASP A 91 -2.55 1.07 -15.00
CA ASP A 91 -2.89 -0.21 -15.63
C ASP A 91 -3.58 -1.14 -14.61
N LEU A 92 -4.90 -0.94 -14.45
CA LEU A 92 -5.73 -1.68 -13.49
C LEU A 92 -5.78 -3.19 -13.79
N ASP A 93 -5.80 -3.57 -15.07
CA ASP A 93 -5.84 -4.99 -15.46
C ASP A 93 -4.54 -5.69 -15.09
N ARG A 94 -3.39 -5.04 -15.27
CA ARG A 94 -2.10 -5.55 -14.82
C ARG A 94 -2.01 -5.62 -13.30
N LEU A 95 -2.49 -4.59 -12.59
CA LEU A 95 -2.56 -4.62 -11.12
C LEU A 95 -3.32 -5.87 -10.64
N TYR A 96 -4.49 -6.13 -11.20
CA TYR A 96 -5.31 -7.28 -10.83
C TYR A 96 -4.66 -8.63 -11.15
N ARG A 97 -4.06 -8.75 -12.32
CA ARG A 97 -3.53 -10.03 -12.81
C ARG A 97 -2.19 -10.40 -12.17
N ASP A 98 -1.31 -9.42 -11.99
CA ASP A 98 0.12 -9.69 -11.76
C ASP A 98 0.55 -9.45 -10.31
N THR A 99 -0.30 -8.89 -9.43
CA THR A 99 0.05 -8.68 -8.01
C THR A 99 0.26 -10.02 -7.31
N VAL A 100 1.44 -10.21 -6.70
CA VAL A 100 1.78 -11.39 -5.89
C VAL A 100 2.30 -11.05 -4.50
N SER A 101 2.76 -9.81 -4.30
CA SER A 101 3.29 -9.33 -3.03
C SER A 101 2.92 -7.87 -2.79
N PHE A 102 3.08 -7.46 -1.54
CA PHE A 102 2.86 -6.08 -1.13
C PHE A 102 3.78 -5.66 0.01
N GLU A 103 3.94 -4.35 0.13
CA GLU A 103 4.56 -3.67 1.27
C GLU A 103 3.52 -2.70 1.86
N PHE A 104 3.57 -2.46 3.17
CA PHE A 104 2.72 -1.48 3.82
C PHE A 104 3.52 -0.51 4.67
N GLN A 105 3.07 0.75 4.66
CA GLN A 105 3.59 1.84 5.49
C GLN A 105 2.44 2.42 6.30
N GLY A 106 2.44 2.14 7.60
CA GLY A 106 1.50 2.73 8.55
C GLY A 106 2.17 3.83 9.36
N THR A 107 1.66 5.06 9.26
CA THR A 107 2.14 6.23 10.02
C THR A 107 0.98 6.87 10.80
N PRO A 108 1.25 7.79 11.74
CA PRO A 108 0.19 8.57 12.38
C PRO A 108 -0.64 9.45 11.41
N VAL A 109 -0.17 9.64 10.17
CA VAL A 109 -0.79 10.55 9.19
C VAL A 109 -1.51 9.80 8.08
N TYR A 110 -0.98 8.65 7.65
CA TYR A 110 -1.51 7.86 6.54
C TYR A 110 -1.22 6.36 6.69
N LEU A 111 -1.94 5.56 5.91
CA LEU A 111 -1.58 4.18 5.61
C LEU A 111 -1.50 3.98 4.10
N SER A 112 -0.39 3.42 3.62
CA SER A 112 -0.19 3.05 2.23
C SER A 112 0.11 1.55 2.09
N ILE A 113 -0.33 0.97 0.97
CA ILE A 113 -0.04 -0.41 0.56
C ILE A 113 0.46 -0.37 -0.87
N LEU A 114 1.70 -0.78 -1.11
CA LEU A 114 2.30 -0.85 -2.44
C LEU A 114 2.17 -2.28 -2.97
N PHE A 115 1.69 -2.44 -4.20
CA PHE A 115 1.44 -3.74 -4.83
C PHE A 115 2.51 -4.06 -5.88
N PHE A 116 3.06 -5.27 -5.83
CA PHE A 116 4.19 -5.66 -6.68
C PHE A 116 3.93 -6.95 -7.46
N ASP A 117 4.53 -7.02 -8.65
CA ASP A 117 4.61 -8.25 -9.44
C ASP A 117 5.73 -9.19 -8.97
N SER A 118 5.86 -10.36 -9.61
CA SER A 118 6.86 -11.37 -9.26
C SER A 118 8.32 -10.93 -9.47
N HIS A 119 8.53 -9.80 -10.14
CA HIS A 119 9.83 -9.19 -10.37
C HIS A 119 10.03 -7.91 -9.53
N SER A 120 9.17 -7.71 -8.51
CA SER A 120 9.18 -6.55 -7.62
C SER A 120 8.92 -5.21 -8.33
N ASN A 121 8.31 -5.21 -9.52
CA ASN A 121 7.89 -3.94 -10.13
C ASN A 121 6.62 -3.44 -9.45
N LEU A 122 6.55 -2.15 -9.16
CA LEU A 122 5.35 -1.52 -8.63
C LEU A 122 4.23 -1.53 -9.68
N LEU A 123 3.07 -2.09 -9.31
CA LEU A 123 1.87 -2.14 -10.14
C LEU A 123 0.87 -1.04 -9.77
N GLY A 124 0.94 -0.54 -8.55
CA GLY A 124 0.06 0.49 -8.02
C GLY A 124 0.20 0.60 -6.51
N HIS A 125 -0.52 1.54 -5.92
CA HIS A 125 -0.57 1.68 -4.46
C HIS A 125 -1.96 2.10 -3.99
N PHE A 126 -2.38 1.57 -2.85
CA PHE A 126 -3.47 2.14 -2.06
C PHE A 126 -2.89 3.21 -1.13
N GLN A 127 -3.59 4.34 -1.00
CA GLN A 127 -3.33 5.30 0.07
C GLN A 127 -4.62 5.72 0.75
N SER A 128 -4.57 5.83 2.07
CA SER A 128 -5.67 6.25 2.92
C SER A 128 -5.18 7.14 4.05
N GLY A 129 -6.05 8.02 4.55
CA GLY A 129 -5.76 8.76 5.78
C GLY A 129 -5.51 7.80 6.95
N ALA A 130 -4.84 8.28 7.99
CA ALA A 130 -4.69 7.49 9.21
C ALA A 130 -6.05 7.27 9.88
N VAL A 131 -6.61 6.08 9.71
CA VAL A 131 -7.85 5.62 10.40
C VAL A 131 -7.56 4.38 11.27
N SER A 132 -6.30 3.98 11.40
CA SER A 132 -5.89 2.76 12.11
C SER A 132 -4.91 3.04 13.25
N THR A 133 -4.93 2.18 14.28
CA THR A 133 -3.88 2.12 15.32
C THR A 133 -2.61 1.42 14.86
N VAL A 134 -2.59 0.88 13.64
CA VAL A 134 -1.47 0.11 13.08
C VAL A 134 -0.43 1.06 12.48
N ILE A 135 0.68 1.22 13.18
CA ILE A 135 1.87 1.97 12.77
C ILE A 135 2.99 0.96 12.58
N GLY A 136 3.74 1.07 11.49
CA GLY A 136 4.86 0.17 11.21
C GLY A 136 5.11 0.01 9.71
N VAL A 137 6.08 -0.84 9.42
CA VAL A 137 6.46 -1.23 8.06
C VAL A 137 6.54 -2.74 8.01
N GLY A 138 6.09 -3.30 6.90
CA GLY A 138 6.18 -4.73 6.64
C GLY A 138 5.65 -5.09 5.27
N GLY A 139 5.50 -6.37 5.01
CA GLY A 139 5.05 -6.84 3.71
C GLY A 139 4.76 -8.33 3.72
N GLY A 140 4.25 -8.80 2.59
CA GLY A 140 3.89 -10.19 2.45
C GLY A 140 3.28 -10.50 1.10
N LYS A 141 2.42 -11.51 1.09
CA LYS A 141 1.80 -12.02 -0.14
C LYS A 141 0.33 -11.63 -0.18
N GLY A 142 -0.17 -11.41 -1.38
CA GLY A 142 -1.58 -11.15 -1.62
C GLY A 142 -1.90 -11.10 -3.09
N SER A 143 -3.19 -11.11 -3.40
CA SER A 143 -3.73 -11.12 -4.76
C SER A 143 -5.09 -10.44 -4.81
N TRP A 144 -5.57 -10.15 -6.03
CA TRP A 144 -6.87 -9.54 -6.28
C TRP A 144 -7.88 -10.57 -6.78
N ASP A 145 -9.06 -10.61 -6.18
CA ASP A 145 -10.18 -11.49 -6.55
C ASP A 145 -11.42 -10.69 -6.98
#